data_AF-A0A6A6DMM1-F1
#
_entry.id   AF-A0A6A6DMM1-F1
#
_cell.length_a   1.000
_cell.length_b   1.000
_cell.length_c   1.000
_cell.angle_alpha   90.00
_cell.angle_beta   90.00
_cell.angle_gamma   90.00
#
_symmetry.space_group_name_H-M   'P 1'
#
loop_
_entity.id
_entity.type
_entity.pdbx_description
1 polymer ?
#
loop_
_entity_poly.entity_id
_entity_poly.type
_entity_poly.pdbx_seq_one_letter_code
_entity_poly.pdbx_strand_id
1 'polypeptide(L)'
;MYAYINWYNKGPLHIYSDHDADNNLLPKPKYPGKPRQRKNETGEQLQARITEWDANRPPEVEQEIKGAHMTQKYYTKHLLPTYIDAIHRARMRDPLSTWLLQEDHDPSHGTKSLWNVAFTAKVHNWVDTTFHPPQSPDLNPQEGLWNILLQRVEQRVLHGKLLFSNKEE
;
A
#
# COMPACT_ATOMS: atom_id res chain seq x y z
N MET A 1 4.44 -2.14 6.13
CA MET A 1 5.63 -3.02 6.15
C MET A 1 5.46 -4.12 5.11
N TYR A 2 6.53 -4.59 4.49
CA TYR A 2 6.49 -5.68 3.53
C TYR A 2 7.77 -6.51 3.56
N ALA A 3 7.64 -7.79 3.21
CA ALA A 3 8.70 -8.75 3.02
C ALA A 3 8.14 -9.91 2.19
N TYR A 4 9.00 -10.83 1.76
CA TYR A 4 8.55 -12.08 1.16
C TYR A 4 9.27 -13.27 1.80
N ILE A 5 8.64 -14.43 1.72
CA ILE A 5 9.26 -15.69 2.10
C ILE A 5 8.82 -16.76 1.10
N ASN A 6 9.75 -17.61 0.71
CA ASN A 6 9.44 -18.85 -0.01
C ASN A 6 10.29 -19.97 0.58
N TRP A 7 10.21 -21.16 -0.03
CA TRP A 7 10.94 -22.35 0.44
C TRP A 7 12.47 -22.15 0.49
N TYR A 8 13.03 -21.34 -0.41
CA TYR A 8 14.47 -21.21 -0.59
C TYR A 8 15.09 -19.98 0.06
N ASN A 9 14.33 -18.89 0.16
CA ASN A 9 14.83 -17.63 0.66
C ASN A 9 13.75 -16.81 1.37
N LYS A 10 14.24 -15.87 2.19
CA LYS A 10 13.46 -14.81 2.81
C LYS A 10 14.01 -13.47 2.33
N GLY A 11 13.10 -12.56 2.03
CA GLY A 11 13.43 -11.19 1.65
C GLY A 11 13.81 -10.32 2.86
N PRO A 12 14.46 -9.18 2.61
CA PRO A 12 14.61 -8.14 3.60
C PRO A 12 13.24 -7.61 4.07
N LEU A 13 13.18 -7.17 5.32
CA LEU A 13 12.01 -6.51 5.88
C LEU A 13 12.10 -5.01 5.63
N HIS A 14 11.12 -4.46 4.93
CA HIS A 14 11.04 -3.04 4.62
C HIS A 14 9.79 -2.40 5.21
N ILE A 15 9.95 -1.19 5.74
CA ILE A 15 8.84 -0.38 6.23
C ILE A 15 8.67 0.76 5.22
N TYR A 16 7.54 0.79 4.52
CA TYR A 16 7.20 1.94 3.68
C TYR A 16 6.92 3.15 4.60
N SER A 17 7.45 4.31 4.23
CA SER A 17 7.48 5.51 5.07
C SER A 17 6.62 6.62 4.48
N ASP A 18 6.13 7.51 5.33
CA ASP A 18 5.42 8.74 4.97
C ASP A 18 6.35 9.72 4.22
N HIS A 19 7.66 9.53 4.33
CA HIS A 19 8.68 10.31 3.61
C HIS A 19 8.96 9.80 2.19
N ASP A 20 8.35 8.69 1.75
CA ASP A 20 8.50 8.24 0.37
C ASP A 20 7.82 9.21 -0.59
N ALA A 21 8.58 9.77 -1.54
CA ALA A 21 8.04 10.70 -2.54
C ALA A 21 6.90 10.08 -3.38
N ASP A 22 6.93 8.76 -3.60
CA ASP A 22 5.88 8.03 -4.32
C ASP A 22 4.64 7.72 -3.44
N ASN A 23 4.72 7.96 -2.13
CA ASN A 23 3.66 7.76 -1.16
C ASN A 23 3.02 9.08 -0.69
N ASN A 24 3.33 10.17 -1.39
CA ASN A 24 2.86 11.51 -1.08
C ASN A 24 1.38 11.67 -1.49
N LEU A 25 0.48 11.11 -0.68
CA LEU A 25 -0.97 11.09 -0.91
C LEU A 25 -1.68 12.26 -0.26
N LEU A 26 -1.09 13.46 -0.32
CA LEU A 26 -1.74 14.66 0.19
C LEU A 26 -3.15 14.76 -0.43
N PRO A 27 -4.21 14.68 0.39
CA PRO A 27 -5.55 14.94 -0.07
C PRO A 27 -5.58 16.35 -0.63
N LYS A 28 -5.69 16.50 -1.95
CA LYS A 28 -5.96 17.81 -2.52
C LYS A 28 -7.27 18.30 -1.91
N PRO A 29 -7.33 19.48 -1.28
CA PRO A 29 -8.57 19.99 -0.71
C PRO A 29 -9.64 19.98 -1.82
N LYS A 30 -10.79 19.37 -1.52
CA LYS A 30 -11.85 19.18 -2.50
C LYS A 30 -12.54 20.51 -2.75
N TYR A 31 -12.14 21.19 -3.83
CA TYR A 31 -12.76 22.46 -4.23
C TYR A 31 -14.23 22.27 -4.62
N PRO A 32 -15.12 23.23 -4.30
CA PRO A 32 -16.43 23.29 -4.95
C PRO A 32 -16.21 23.40 -6.47
N GLY A 33 -16.98 22.65 -7.27
CA GLY A 33 -16.80 22.62 -8.71
C GLY A 33 -16.94 24.02 -9.34
N LYS A 34 -16.08 24.35 -10.32
CA LYS A 34 -16.12 25.65 -11.01
C LYS A 34 -17.53 25.94 -11.55
N PRO A 35 -18.08 27.15 -11.35
CA PRO A 35 -19.34 27.57 -11.92
C PRO A 35 -19.40 27.29 -13.42
N ARG A 36 -20.43 26.57 -13.87
CA ARG A 36 -20.74 26.39 -15.29
C ARG A 36 -21.85 27.34 -15.70
N GLN A 37 -21.82 27.77 -16.97
CA GLN A 37 -22.83 28.65 -17.55
C GLN A 37 -24.20 27.99 -17.52
N ARG A 38 -25.21 28.71 -17.03
CA ARG A 38 -26.61 28.28 -17.04
C ARG A 38 -27.30 28.74 -18.34
N LYS A 39 -28.40 28.07 -18.71
CA LYS A 39 -29.15 28.36 -19.96
C LYS A 39 -29.67 29.80 -20.09
N ASN A 40 -29.98 30.46 -18.96
CA ASN A 40 -30.61 31.79 -18.93
C ASN A 40 -29.68 32.86 -18.32
N GLU A 41 -28.36 32.65 -18.37
CA GLU A 41 -27.36 33.49 -17.73
C GLU A 41 -26.57 34.28 -18.77
N THR A 42 -26.45 35.59 -18.59
CA THR A 42 -25.61 36.44 -19.45
C THR A 42 -24.12 36.25 -19.11
N GLY A 43 -23.24 36.55 -20.06
CA GLY A 43 -21.79 36.38 -19.86
C GLY A 43 -21.22 37.13 -18.65
N GLU A 44 -21.76 38.32 -18.34
CA GLU A 44 -21.37 39.10 -17.17
C GLU A 44 -21.76 38.43 -15.84
N GLN A 45 -22.94 37.80 -15.78
CA GLN A 45 -23.40 37.08 -14.58
C GLN A 45 -22.55 35.83 -14.32
N LEU A 46 -22.15 35.12 -15.39
CA LEU A 46 -21.19 34.02 -15.27
C LEU A 46 -19.84 34.51 -14.73
N GLN A 47 -19.35 35.65 -15.25
CA GLN A 47 -18.04 36.15 -14.87
C GLN A 47 -18.03 36.62 -13.42
N ALA A 48 -19.07 37.30 -12.95
CA ALA A 48 -19.22 37.67 -11.54
C ALA A 48 -19.18 36.44 -10.61
N ARG A 49 -19.86 35.35 -10.98
CA ARG A 49 -19.83 34.08 -10.22
C ARG A 49 -18.46 33.40 -10.25
N ILE A 50 -17.74 33.48 -11.35
CA ILE A 50 -16.37 32.95 -11.42
C ILE A 50 -15.45 33.75 -10.51
N THR A 51 -15.54 35.09 -10.53
CA THR A 51 -14.75 35.97 -9.66
C THR A 51 -15.06 35.74 -8.19
N GLU A 52 -16.33 35.60 -7.81
CA GLU A 52 -16.74 35.28 -6.44
C GLU A 52 -16.30 33.87 -6.01
N TRP A 53 -16.32 32.91 -6.93
CA TRP A 53 -15.82 31.56 -6.69
C TRP A 53 -14.29 31.54 -6.49
N ASP A 54 -13.54 32.29 -7.31
CA ASP A 54 -12.09 32.44 -7.17
C ASP A 54 -11.74 33.14 -5.84
N ALA A 55 -12.51 34.16 -5.43
CA ALA A 55 -12.31 34.88 -4.17
C ALA A 55 -12.58 34.03 -2.92
N ASN A 56 -13.51 33.07 -3.00
CA ASN A 56 -13.85 32.15 -1.90
C ASN A 56 -13.01 30.86 -1.90
N ARG A 57 -11.92 30.81 -2.68
CA ARG A 57 -11.05 29.64 -2.73
C ARG A 57 -10.38 29.44 -1.35
N PRO A 58 -10.51 28.25 -0.73
CA PRO A 58 -9.82 27.97 0.51
C PRO A 58 -8.30 28.14 0.33
N PRO A 59 -7.57 28.66 1.34
CA PRO A 59 -6.12 28.73 1.29
C PRO A 59 -5.52 27.33 1.14
N GLU A 60 -4.34 27.24 0.53
CA GLU A 60 -3.60 25.99 0.47
C GLU A 60 -3.24 25.57 1.91
N VAL A 61 -3.81 24.45 2.36
CA VAL A 61 -3.51 23.88 3.67
C VAL A 61 -2.34 22.93 3.50
N GLU A 62 -1.24 23.20 4.20
CA GLU A 62 -0.17 22.22 4.41
C GLU A 62 -0.75 21.09 5.25
N GLN A 63 -1.09 19.98 4.59
CA GLN A 63 -1.56 18.78 5.26
C GLN A 63 -0.35 17.91 5.59
N GLU A 64 -0.22 17.53 6.85
CA GLU A 64 0.74 16.49 7.24
C GLU A 64 0.16 15.12 6.89
N ILE A 65 0.94 14.28 6.23
CA ILE A 65 0.57 12.89 5.98
C ILE A 65 0.47 12.19 7.34
N LYS A 66 -0.72 11.71 7.69
CA LYS A 66 -0.91 10.85 8.87
C LYS A 66 -0.88 9.40 8.42
N GLY A 67 0.32 8.84 8.33
CA GLY A 67 0.54 7.45 7.98
C GLY A 67 0.58 7.19 6.48
N ALA A 68 1.49 6.29 6.10
CA ALA A 68 1.67 5.83 4.75
C ALA A 68 0.56 4.85 4.33
N HIS A 69 -0.09 5.13 3.21
CA HIS A 69 -1.05 4.21 2.60
C HIS A 69 -0.46 3.57 1.35
N MET A 70 -0.46 2.25 1.29
CA MET A 70 0.03 1.56 0.11
C MET A 70 -0.97 1.71 -1.05
N THR A 71 -0.63 2.55 -2.03
CA THR A 71 -1.40 2.60 -3.28
C THR A 71 -1.04 1.46 -4.20
N GLN A 72 -1.94 1.16 -5.13
CA GLN A 72 -1.64 0.22 -6.19
C GLN A 72 -0.40 0.60 -7.00
N LYS A 73 -0.21 1.90 -7.30
CA LYS A 73 0.96 2.40 -8.03
C LYS A 73 2.25 2.16 -7.24
N TYR A 74 2.22 2.42 -5.93
CA TYR A 74 3.36 2.18 -5.05
C TYR A 74 3.69 0.69 -4.96
N TYR A 75 2.67 -0.15 -4.75
CA TYR A 75 2.80 -1.61 -4.73
C TYR A 75 3.45 -2.14 -6.01
N THR A 76 2.93 -1.76 -7.18
CA THR A 76 3.44 -2.22 -8.49
C THR A 76 4.86 -1.74 -8.77
N LYS A 77 5.23 -0.55 -8.29
CA LYS A 77 6.56 0.03 -8.53
C LYS A 77 7.64 -0.53 -7.60
N HIS A 78 7.32 -0.77 -6.33
CA HIS A 78 8.32 -1.05 -5.29
C HIS A 78 8.29 -2.48 -4.76
N LEU A 79 7.09 -3.03 -4.53
CA LEU A 79 6.94 -4.33 -3.87
C LEU A 79 6.89 -5.47 -4.88
N LEU A 80 5.97 -5.37 -5.84
CA LEU A 80 5.72 -6.42 -6.82
C LEU A 80 6.99 -6.85 -7.59
N PRO A 81 7.92 -5.96 -8.01
CA PRO A 81 9.14 -6.38 -8.68
C PRO A 81 10.02 -7.31 -7.83
N THR A 82 10.04 -7.08 -6.51
CA THR A 82 10.79 -7.91 -5.58
C THR A 82 10.18 -9.30 -5.47
N TYR A 83 8.85 -9.40 -5.49
CA TYR A 83 8.13 -10.68 -5.47
C TYR A 83 8.28 -11.43 -6.79
N ILE A 84 8.20 -10.73 -7.92
CA ILE A 84 8.46 -11.28 -9.26
C ILE A 84 9.85 -11.90 -9.29
N ASP A 85 10.89 -11.15 -8.90
CA ASP A 85 12.25 -11.66 -8.89
C ASP A 85 12.41 -12.88 -7.96
N ALA A 86 11.78 -12.86 -6.79
CA ALA A 86 11.80 -14.01 -5.88
C ALA A 86 11.16 -15.28 -6.50
N ILE A 87 10.03 -15.12 -7.19
CA ILE A 87 9.33 -16.21 -7.88
C ILE A 87 10.17 -16.74 -9.05
N HIS A 88 10.75 -15.85 -9.86
CA HIS A 88 11.58 -16.22 -10.99
C HIS A 88 12.84 -16.97 -10.53
N ARG A 89 13.49 -16.51 -9.44
CA ARG A 89 14.61 -17.23 -8.82
C ARG A 89 14.18 -18.62 -8.30
N ALA A 90 12.99 -18.74 -7.74
CA ALA A 90 12.48 -20.03 -7.27
C ALA A 90 12.20 -21.01 -8.43
N ARG A 91 11.62 -20.51 -9.54
CA ARG A 91 11.40 -21.27 -10.77
C ARG A 91 12.69 -21.76 -11.42
N MET A 92 13.73 -20.92 -11.43
CA MET A 92 15.05 -21.33 -11.95
C MET A 92 15.69 -22.43 -11.11
N ARG A 93 15.42 -22.44 -9.80
CA ARG A 93 15.96 -23.44 -8.88
C ARG A 93 15.17 -24.75 -8.91
N ASP A 94 13.86 -24.66 -9.06
CA ASP A 94 12.95 -25.79 -9.13
C ASP A 94 11.85 -25.54 -10.17
N PRO A 95 12.12 -25.91 -11.43
CA PRO A 95 11.24 -25.64 -12.56
C PRO A 95 10.05 -26.60 -12.65
N LEU A 96 10.06 -27.70 -11.89
CA LEU A 96 8.97 -28.68 -11.89
C LEU A 96 7.84 -28.28 -10.93
N SER A 97 8.15 -27.43 -9.95
CA SER A 97 7.18 -26.91 -8.99
C SER A 97 6.42 -25.69 -9.52
N THR A 98 5.13 -25.63 -9.20
CA THR A 98 4.30 -24.45 -9.43
C THR A 98 4.48 -23.46 -8.29
N TRP A 99 4.93 -22.24 -8.62
CA TRP A 99 5.13 -21.15 -7.66
C TRP A 99 3.95 -20.19 -7.72
N LEU A 100 3.22 -20.07 -6.61
CA LEU A 100 2.05 -19.21 -6.48
C LEU A 100 2.33 -18.06 -5.50
N LEU A 101 1.89 -16.86 -5.86
CA LEU A 101 1.87 -15.70 -4.99
C LEU A 101 0.58 -15.69 -4.16
N GLN A 102 0.70 -15.81 -2.85
CA GLN A 102 -0.41 -15.58 -1.93
C GLN A 102 -0.35 -14.14 -1.39
N GLU A 103 -1.48 -13.42 -1.53
CA GLU A 103 -1.68 -12.09 -0.97
C GLU A 103 -3.11 -11.99 -0.43
N ASP A 104 -3.34 -11.03 0.46
CA ASP A 104 -4.69 -10.73 0.95
C ASP A 104 -5.53 -9.98 -0.11
N HIS A 105 -6.78 -9.65 0.25
CA HIS A 105 -7.70 -8.96 -0.64
C HIS A 105 -7.56 -7.43 -0.63
N ASP A 106 -6.40 -6.87 -0.26
CA ASP A 106 -6.18 -5.42 -0.25
C ASP A 106 -6.36 -4.81 -1.66
N PRO A 107 -7.06 -3.66 -1.79
CA PRO A 107 -7.27 -3.00 -3.08
C PRO A 107 -5.99 -2.71 -3.88
N SER A 108 -4.87 -2.44 -3.19
CA SER A 108 -3.58 -2.15 -3.80
C SER A 108 -2.98 -3.34 -4.55
N HIS A 109 -3.39 -4.57 -4.22
CA HIS A 109 -2.96 -5.79 -4.92
C HIS A 109 -3.66 -5.99 -6.27
N GLY A 110 -4.62 -5.13 -6.61
CA GLY A 110 -5.36 -5.18 -7.86
C GLY A 110 -6.54 -6.15 -7.87
N THR A 111 -7.11 -6.47 -6.70
CA THR A 111 -8.17 -7.46 -6.52
C THR A 111 -9.57 -6.96 -6.90
N LYS A 112 -9.79 -5.64 -6.92
CA LYS A 112 -11.12 -5.02 -7.11
C LYS A 112 -11.51 -4.75 -8.57
N SER A 113 -10.59 -4.86 -9.52
CA SER A 113 -10.86 -4.58 -10.93
C SER A 113 -10.01 -5.46 -11.84
N LEU A 114 -10.51 -5.77 -13.02
CA LEU A 114 -9.73 -6.47 -14.04
C LEU A 114 -8.79 -5.47 -14.74
N TRP A 115 -7.62 -5.93 -15.17
CA TRP A 115 -6.66 -5.17 -16.00
C TRP A 115 -6.09 -3.89 -15.38
N ASN A 116 -6.16 -3.74 -14.06
CA ASN A 116 -5.46 -2.67 -13.35
C ASN A 116 -3.94 -2.88 -13.36
N VAL A 117 -3.16 -1.86 -12.94
CA VAL A 117 -1.70 -1.87 -13.09
C VAL A 117 -1.02 -3.03 -12.35
N ALA A 118 -1.53 -3.42 -11.18
CA ALA A 118 -0.96 -4.56 -10.43
C ALA A 118 -1.32 -5.91 -11.07
N PHE A 119 -2.58 -6.10 -11.45
CA PHE A 119 -3.05 -7.30 -12.14
C PHE A 119 -2.28 -7.50 -13.45
N THR A 120 -2.23 -6.47 -14.28
CA THR A 120 -1.54 -6.49 -15.57
C THR A 120 -0.05 -6.77 -15.42
N ALA A 121 0.61 -6.19 -14.41
CA ALA A 121 2.01 -6.47 -14.11
C ALA A 121 2.24 -7.94 -13.70
N LYS A 122 1.35 -8.53 -12.88
CA LYS A 122 1.43 -9.96 -12.52
C LYS A 122 1.29 -10.85 -13.75
N VAL A 123 0.30 -10.60 -14.60
CA VAL A 123 0.06 -11.35 -15.84
C VAL A 123 1.26 -11.26 -16.78
N HIS A 124 1.78 -10.06 -17.04
CA HIS A 124 2.95 -9.89 -17.94
C HIS A 124 4.23 -10.54 -17.42
N ASN A 125 4.35 -10.74 -16.10
CA ASN A 125 5.48 -11.42 -15.48
C ASN A 125 5.18 -12.89 -15.15
N TRP A 126 4.07 -13.43 -15.66
CA TRP A 126 3.68 -14.83 -15.52
C TRP A 126 3.57 -15.22 -14.05
N VAL A 127 3.07 -14.33 -13.20
CA VAL A 127 2.88 -14.58 -11.76
C VAL A 127 1.48 -15.10 -11.53
N ASP A 128 1.41 -16.38 -11.16
CA ASP A 128 0.17 -17.02 -10.73
C ASP A 128 -0.12 -16.64 -9.28
N THR A 129 -1.39 -16.39 -8.96
CA THR A 129 -1.83 -16.04 -7.61
C THR A 129 -2.76 -17.09 -7.04
N THR A 130 -2.65 -17.36 -5.75
CA THR A 130 -3.63 -18.23 -5.07
C THR A 130 -4.94 -17.47 -4.89
N PHE A 131 -6.08 -18.15 -5.05
CA PHE A 131 -7.34 -17.60 -4.60
C PHE A 131 -7.33 -17.48 -3.07
N HIS A 132 -7.52 -16.27 -2.55
CA HIS A 132 -7.66 -16.00 -1.12
C HIS A 132 -9.02 -15.31 -0.87
N PRO A 133 -9.90 -15.91 -0.04
CA PRO A 133 -11.22 -15.33 0.22
C PRO A 133 -11.11 -14.02 1.02
N PRO A 134 -11.97 -13.02 0.74
CA PRO A 134 -12.03 -11.80 1.53
C PRO A 134 -12.35 -12.11 3.00
N GLN A 135 -11.76 -11.33 3.92
CA GLN A 135 -12.00 -11.43 5.37
C GLN A 135 -11.64 -12.80 5.98
N SER A 136 -10.65 -13.49 5.42
CA SER A 136 -10.17 -14.78 5.95
C SER A 136 -8.70 -14.73 6.39
N PRO A 137 -8.36 -13.91 7.41
CA PRO A 137 -6.98 -13.79 7.91
C PRO A 137 -6.44 -15.13 8.46
N ASP A 138 -7.32 -16.00 8.94
CA ASP A 138 -7.00 -17.36 9.41
C ASP A 138 -6.43 -18.27 8.31
N LEU A 139 -6.75 -17.99 7.04
CA LEU A 139 -6.20 -18.70 5.87
C LEU A 139 -4.92 -18.05 5.31
N ASN A 140 -4.43 -16.99 5.95
CA ASN A 140 -3.19 -16.31 5.57
C ASN A 140 -2.06 -16.67 6.56
N PRO A 141 -1.04 -17.46 6.15
CA PRO A 141 0.07 -17.82 7.04
C PRO A 141 0.86 -16.61 7.54
N GLN A 142 0.77 -15.46 6.85
CA GLN A 142 1.39 -14.22 7.31
C GLN A 142 0.83 -13.77 8.67
N GLU A 143 -0.45 -14.00 8.97
CA GLU A 143 -1.06 -13.65 10.26
C GLU A 143 -0.45 -14.47 11.42
N GLY A 144 -0.13 -15.73 11.18
CA GLY A 144 0.62 -16.56 12.13
C GLY A 144 2.02 -15.99 12.41
N LEU A 145 2.72 -15.52 11.37
CA LEU A 145 4.01 -14.86 11.53
C LEU A 145 3.89 -13.56 12.32
N TRP A 146 2.83 -12.78 12.10
CA TRP A 146 2.56 -11.57 12.88
C TRP A 146 2.34 -11.86 14.36
N ASN A 147 1.56 -12.89 14.69
CA ASN A 147 1.32 -13.29 16.07
C ASN A 147 2.62 -13.66 16.80
N ILE A 148 3.51 -14.40 16.12
CA ILE A 148 4.83 -14.75 16.68
C ILE A 148 5.68 -13.49 16.87
N LEU A 149 5.66 -12.56 15.91
CA LEU A 149 6.41 -11.31 16.01
C LEU A 149 5.91 -10.46 17.18
N LEU A 150 4.60 -10.26 17.29
CA LEU A 150 3.95 -9.52 18.36
C LEU A 150 4.31 -10.11 19.72
N GLN A 151 4.17 -11.42 19.89
CA GLN A 151 4.53 -12.11 21.14
C GLN A 151 5.99 -11.84 21.53
N ARG A 152 6.92 -11.90 20.57
CA ARG A 152 8.35 -11.65 20.83
C ARG A 152 8.65 -10.19 21.16
N VAL A 153 7.99 -9.26 20.49
CA VAL A 153 8.13 -7.82 20.77
C VAL A 153 7.57 -7.51 22.16
N GLU A 154 6.39 -8.03 22.48
CA GLU A 154 5.75 -7.87 23.79
C GLU A 154 6.64 -8.42 24.91
N GLN A 155 7.19 -9.64 24.75
CA GLN A 155 8.15 -10.18 25.71
C GLN A 155 9.36 -9.26 25.92
N ARG A 156 9.92 -8.70 24.86
CA ARG A 156 11.07 -7.77 24.96
C ARG A 156 10.70 -6.44 25.59
N VAL A 157 9.53 -5.88 25.28
CA VAL A 157 9.09 -4.60 25.83
C VAL A 157 8.72 -4.73 27.31
N LEU A 158 7.96 -5.76 27.66
CA LEU A 158 7.46 -5.99 29.02
C LEU A 158 8.53 -6.59 29.95
N HIS A 159 9.33 -7.54 29.47
CA HIS A 159 10.28 -8.28 30.30
C HIS A 159 11.75 -7.97 29.99
N GLY A 160 12.06 -7.34 28.85
CA GLY A 160 13.43 -7.00 28.48
C GLY A 160 14.05 -5.89 29.34
N LYS A 161 13.26 -5.05 30.01
CA LYS A 161 13.77 -4.06 30.98
C LYS A 161 14.30 -4.71 32.27
N LEU A 162 13.84 -5.90 32.64
CA LEU A 162 14.30 -6.61 33.86
C LEU A 162 15.71 -7.21 33.72
N LEU A 163 16.22 -7.38 32.49
CA LEU A 163 17.55 -7.94 32.26
C LEU A 163 18.68 -6.88 32.26
N PHE A 164 18.34 -5.59 32.17
CA PHE A 164 19.32 -4.49 32.17
C PHE A 164 19.40 -3.74 33.51
N SER A 165 18.49 -3.98 34.46
CA SER A 165 18.56 -3.34 35.80
C SER A 165 19.41 -4.10 36.81
N ASN A 166 19.85 -5.33 36.51
CA ASN A 166 20.59 -6.19 37.45
C ASN A 166 22.08 -6.33 37.11
N LYS A 167 22.67 -5.33 36.43
CA LYS A 167 24.10 -5.29 36.07
C LYS A 167 24.84 -4.06 36.62
N GLU A 168 24.38 -3.54 37.75
CA GLU A 168 25.16 -2.61 38.57
C GLU A 168 25.22 -3.16 40.00
N GLU A 169 26.24 -3.98 40.27
CA GLU A 169 26.85 -4.21 41.59
C GLU A 169 28.31 -4.67 41.38
#